data_AF-A0AAV3A201-F1
#
_entry.id   AF-A0AAV3A201-F1
#
_cell.length_a   1.000
_cell.length_b   1.000
_cell.length_c   1.000
_cell.angle_alpha   90.00
_cell.angle_beta   90.00
_cell.angle_gamma   90.00
#
_symmetry.space_group_name_H-M   'P 1'
#
loop_
_entity.id
_entity.type
_entity.pdbx_description
1 polymer ?
#
loop_
_entity_poly.entity_id
_entity_poly.type
_entity_poly.pdbx_seq_one_letter_code
_entity_poly.pdbx_strand_id
1 'polypeptide(L)'
;MTPLIDHKTCDTMYHLNSNVDNNTVIIQDDKICSGYRNGLKDACQGDSGGPLVCKVQGVWYQVGIVSWGEDCAARNRPGVYTLVTAYQDWISKYLQVSFNNVPDIPPPTLNCGGDFINPDDNGDGGSVYQSHLHWAILVIAALLLSLL
;
A
#
# COMPACT_ATOMS: atom_id res chain seq x y z
N MET A 1 9.43 5.07 7.13
CA MET A 1 9.21 5.41 5.71
C MET A 1 10.04 4.49 4.82
N THR A 2 9.51 4.15 3.65
CA THR A 2 10.04 3.25 2.61
C THR A 2 9.80 3.90 1.24
N PRO A 3 10.64 3.63 0.23
CA PRO A 3 10.46 4.25 -1.09
C PRO A 3 9.21 3.71 -1.77
N LEU A 4 8.52 4.57 -2.52
CA LEU A 4 7.38 4.20 -3.35
C LEU A 4 7.86 3.63 -4.69
N ILE A 5 7.24 2.54 -5.13
CA ILE A 5 7.59 1.79 -6.34
C ILE A 5 6.32 1.66 -7.19
N ASP A 6 6.42 2.04 -8.48
CA ASP A 6 5.31 1.91 -9.43
C ASP A 6 4.99 0.44 -9.76
N HIS A 7 3.77 0.16 -10.22
CA HIS A 7 3.31 -1.21 -10.47
C HIS A 7 4.21 -1.98 -11.46
N LYS A 8 4.75 -1.35 -12.50
CA LYS A 8 5.57 -2.04 -13.51
C LYS A 8 6.92 -2.46 -12.94
N THR A 9 7.56 -1.56 -12.21
CA THR A 9 8.82 -1.86 -11.52
C THR A 9 8.59 -2.93 -10.47
N CYS A 10 7.49 -2.86 -9.71
CA CYS A 10 7.15 -3.86 -8.71
C CYS A 10 6.86 -5.23 -9.33
N ASP A 11 6.10 -5.27 -10.42
CA ASP A 11 5.82 -6.50 -11.18
C ASP A 11 7.13 -7.16 -11.65
N THR A 12 8.05 -6.36 -12.20
CA THR A 12 9.39 -6.84 -12.59
C THR A 12 10.14 -7.44 -11.40
N MET A 13 10.03 -6.85 -10.21
CA MET A 13 10.67 -7.38 -9.00
C MET A 13 10.07 -8.71 -8.55
N TYR A 14 8.74 -8.84 -8.62
CA TYR A 14 8.04 -10.08 -8.28
C TYR A 14 8.36 -11.23 -9.24
N HIS A 15 8.64 -10.94 -10.51
CA HIS A 15 9.09 -11.94 -11.47
C HIS A 15 10.50 -12.48 -11.19
N LEU A 16 11.36 -11.73 -10.49
CA LEU A 16 12.71 -12.18 -10.17
C LEU A 16 12.67 -13.45 -9.32
N ASN A 17 13.35 -14.50 -9.80
CA ASN A 17 13.41 -15.83 -9.19
C ASN A 17 12.03 -16.46 -8.93
N SER A 18 11.01 -16.08 -9.70
CA SER A 18 9.69 -16.73 -9.67
C SER A 18 9.58 -17.80 -10.76
N ASN A 19 8.63 -18.72 -10.59
CA ASN A 19 8.25 -19.70 -11.62
C ASN A 19 7.09 -19.19 -12.50
N VAL A 20 6.75 -17.90 -12.41
CA VAL A 20 5.65 -17.28 -13.16
C VAL A 20 6.17 -16.86 -14.54
N ASP A 21 5.36 -17.07 -15.58
CA ASP A 21 5.70 -16.63 -16.93
C ASP A 21 5.81 -15.11 -17.01
N ASN A 22 6.85 -14.59 -17.67
CA ASN A 22 7.10 -13.15 -17.77
C ASN A 22 5.99 -12.35 -18.48
N ASN A 23 5.05 -13.00 -19.18
CA ASN A 23 3.89 -12.32 -19.77
C ASN A 23 2.68 -12.27 -18.82
N THR A 24 2.75 -12.93 -17.67
CA THR A 24 1.68 -12.92 -16.66
C THR A 24 1.86 -11.70 -15.77
N VAL A 25 0.84 -10.86 -15.65
CA VAL A 25 0.89 -9.70 -14.75
C VAL A 25 0.58 -10.16 -13.32
N ILE A 26 1.55 -10.02 -12.42
CA ILE A 26 1.40 -10.32 -10.98
C ILE A 26 0.87 -9.08 -10.26
N ILE A 27 1.44 -7.91 -10.57
CA ILE A 27 1.07 -6.63 -9.96
C ILE A 27 0.26 -5.82 -10.96
N GLN A 28 -1.05 -5.72 -10.69
CA GLN A 28 -1.99 -4.98 -11.52
C GLN A 28 -1.80 -3.46 -11.41
N ASP A 29 -2.37 -2.71 -12.35
CA ASP A 29 -2.29 -1.25 -12.43
C ASP A 29 -3.02 -0.52 -11.28
N ASP A 30 -3.98 -1.19 -10.64
CA ASP A 30 -4.69 -0.73 -9.45
C ASP A 30 -3.88 -0.93 -8.14
N LYS A 31 -2.62 -1.34 -8.24
CA LYS A 31 -1.70 -1.56 -7.12
C LYS A 31 -0.53 -0.58 -7.14
N ILE A 32 0.05 -0.41 -5.96
CA ILE A 32 1.30 0.31 -5.76
C ILE A 32 2.14 -0.42 -4.73
N CYS A 33 3.46 -0.35 -4.84
CA CYS A 33 4.34 -1.04 -3.92
C CYS A 33 5.18 -0.06 -3.10
N SER A 34 5.59 -0.49 -1.91
CA SER A 34 6.54 0.26 -1.11
C SER A 34 7.47 -0.67 -0.35
N GLY A 35 8.76 -0.37 -0.38
CA GLY A 35 9.77 -1.20 0.27
C GLY A 35 11.14 -1.08 -0.39
N TYR A 36 12.17 -1.56 0.30
CA TYR A 36 13.54 -1.54 -0.24
C TYR A 36 13.83 -2.79 -1.05
N ARG A 37 14.47 -2.63 -2.23
CA ARG A 37 14.84 -3.76 -3.11
C ARG A 37 15.65 -4.84 -2.40
N ASN A 38 16.57 -4.46 -1.52
CA ASN A 38 17.43 -5.39 -0.79
C ASN A 38 16.73 -6.15 0.35
N GLY A 39 15.49 -5.80 0.68
CA GLY A 39 14.82 -6.28 1.88
C GLY A 39 15.39 -5.59 3.11
N LEU A 40 14.56 -4.79 3.79
CA LEU A 40 14.93 -4.06 5.02
C LEU A 40 13.69 -3.77 5.87
N LYS A 41 12.64 -3.27 5.22
CA LYS A 41 11.44 -2.75 5.86
C LYS A 41 10.25 -2.87 4.93
N ASP A 42 9.16 -3.37 5.47
CA ASP A 42 7.92 -3.64 4.75
C ASP A 42 6.74 -3.78 5.72
N ALA A 43 5.52 -3.65 5.20
CA ALA A 43 4.30 -4.06 5.92
C ALA A 43 4.29 -5.59 6.04
N CYS A 44 3.69 -6.11 7.12
CA CYS A 44 3.71 -7.53 7.42
C CYS A 44 2.30 -8.09 7.71
N GLN A 45 2.26 -9.40 8.00
CA GLN A 45 1.04 -10.08 8.41
C GLN A 45 0.45 -9.37 9.64
N GLY A 46 -0.80 -8.92 9.55
CA GLY A 46 -1.42 -8.09 10.60
C GLY A 46 -1.77 -6.69 10.14
N ASP A 47 -1.03 -6.13 9.18
CA ASP A 47 -1.19 -4.74 8.75
C ASP A 47 -2.25 -4.56 7.66
N SER A 48 -2.88 -5.65 7.20
CA SER A 48 -3.88 -5.63 6.12
C SER A 48 -5.03 -4.66 6.42
N GLY A 49 -5.34 -3.80 5.45
CA GLY A 49 -6.30 -2.70 5.62
C GLY A 49 -5.71 -1.43 6.24
N GLY A 50 -4.45 -1.47 6.70
CA GLY A 50 -3.74 -0.31 7.22
C GLY A 50 -3.41 0.74 6.15
N PRO A 51 -3.23 2.01 6.54
CA PRO A 51 -2.96 3.11 5.62
C PRO A 51 -1.48 3.16 5.22
N LEU A 52 -1.19 3.36 3.93
CA LEU A 52 0.11 3.84 3.46
C LEU A 52 -0.01 5.34 3.19
N VAL A 53 0.71 6.16 3.95
CA VAL A 53 0.67 7.63 3.87
C VAL A 53 1.98 8.21 3.35
N CYS A 54 1.92 9.31 2.61
CA CYS A 54 3.10 10.05 2.16
C CYS A 54 2.95 11.55 2.45
N LYS A 55 4.07 12.22 2.76
CA LYS A 55 4.11 13.66 3.00
C LYS A 55 4.47 14.41 1.71
N VAL A 56 3.52 15.13 1.14
CA VAL A 56 3.72 15.97 -0.07
C VAL A 56 3.50 17.42 0.31
N GLN A 57 4.51 18.27 0.11
CA GLN A 57 4.44 19.70 0.43
C GLN A 57 3.98 19.99 1.88
N GLY A 58 4.36 19.14 2.83
CA GLY A 58 4.01 19.27 4.24
C GLY A 58 2.64 18.70 4.63
N VAL A 59 1.84 18.21 3.67
CA VAL A 59 0.53 17.59 3.89
C VAL A 59 0.63 16.08 3.74
N TRP A 60 -0.06 15.34 4.60
CA TRP A 60 -0.12 13.88 4.55
C TRP A 60 -1.26 13.40 3.67
N TYR A 61 -0.95 12.54 2.72
CA TYR A 61 -1.91 11.91 1.83
C TYR A 61 -1.88 10.40 2.01
N GLN A 62 -3.03 9.77 2.13
CA GLN A 62 -3.13 8.32 2.05
C GLN A 62 -3.08 7.90 0.59
N VAL A 63 -2.01 7.20 0.21
CA VAL A 63 -1.74 6.79 -1.17
C VAL A 63 -2.12 5.34 -1.41
N GLY A 64 -2.10 4.53 -0.35
CA GLY A 64 -2.33 3.10 -0.45
C GLY A 64 -3.06 2.52 0.76
N ILE A 65 -3.56 1.30 0.56
CA ILE A 65 -4.11 0.45 1.62
C ILE A 65 -3.32 -0.86 1.57
N VAL A 66 -2.75 -1.28 2.70
CA VAL A 66 -1.99 -2.53 2.79
C VAL A 66 -2.86 -3.68 2.29
N SER A 67 -2.38 -4.40 1.27
CA SER A 67 -3.13 -5.48 0.65
C SER A 67 -2.50 -6.83 0.97
N TRP A 68 -1.29 -7.08 0.46
CA TRP A 68 -0.56 -8.34 0.65
C TRP A 68 0.94 -8.15 0.43
N GLY A 69 1.72 -9.19 0.72
CA GLY A 69 3.15 -9.25 0.49
C GLY A 69 3.62 -10.70 0.59
N GLU A 70 4.79 -10.99 0.06
CA GLU A 70 5.43 -12.31 0.16
C GLU A 70 6.66 -12.16 1.04
N ASP A 71 6.68 -12.84 2.19
CA ASP A 71 7.75 -12.79 3.20
C ASP A 71 8.20 -11.36 3.57
N CYS A 72 7.75 -10.87 4.73
CA CYS A 72 7.91 -9.48 5.14
C CYS A 72 9.35 -8.98 4.96
N ALA A 73 9.52 -7.94 4.14
CA ALA A 73 10.80 -7.33 3.82
C ALA A 73 11.82 -8.27 3.14
N ALA A 74 11.35 -9.25 2.36
CA ALA A 74 12.23 -10.08 1.54
C ALA A 74 12.81 -9.30 0.35
N ARG A 75 13.99 -9.74 -0.09
CA ARG A 75 14.67 -9.14 -1.24
C ARG A 75 13.81 -9.28 -2.49
N ASN A 76 13.64 -8.19 -3.22
CA ASN A 76 12.78 -8.09 -4.41
C ASN A 76 11.30 -8.46 -4.15
N ARG A 77 10.83 -8.42 -2.90
CA ARG A 77 9.44 -8.63 -2.51
C ARG A 77 8.97 -7.44 -1.66
N PRO A 78 8.71 -6.28 -2.28
CA PRO A 78 8.17 -5.13 -1.56
C PRO A 78 6.69 -5.37 -1.25
N GLY A 79 6.17 -4.77 -0.19
CA GLY A 79 4.76 -4.87 0.14
C GLY A 79 3.89 -4.26 -0.96
N VAL A 80 2.74 -4.90 -1.17
CA VAL A 80 1.77 -4.54 -2.20
C VAL A 80 0.56 -3.89 -1.53
N TYR A 81 0.21 -2.72 -2.04
CA TYR A 81 -0.85 -1.88 -1.54
C TYR A 81 -1.87 -1.65 -2.66
N THR A 82 -3.15 -1.58 -2.31
CA THR A 82 -4.17 -1.08 -3.24
C THR A 82 -3.95 0.42 -3.44
N LEU A 83 -3.88 0.86 -4.69
CA LEU A 83 -3.67 2.26 -5.05
C LEU A 83 -4.97 3.06 -4.85
N VAL A 84 -4.99 3.98 -3.89
CA VAL A 84 -6.22 4.73 -3.54
C VAL A 84 -6.73 5.56 -4.71
N THR A 85 -5.83 6.14 -5.51
CA THR A 85 -6.19 6.96 -6.67
C THR A 85 -6.95 6.16 -7.74
N ALA A 86 -6.66 4.87 -7.90
CA ALA A 86 -7.37 3.99 -8.83
C ALA A 86 -8.85 3.77 -8.45
N TYR A 87 -9.22 4.03 -7.18
CA TYR A 87 -10.57 3.85 -6.65
C TYR A 87 -11.27 5.17 -6.34
N GLN A 88 -10.69 6.33 -6.70
CA GLN A 88 -11.26 7.65 -6.37
C GLN A 88 -12.68 7.85 -6.90
N ASP A 89 -12.98 7.42 -8.13
CA ASP A 89 -14.32 7.54 -8.71
C ASP A 89 -15.35 6.72 -7.94
N TRP A 90 -14.97 5.51 -7.53
CA TRP A 90 -15.81 4.66 -6.68
C TRP A 90 -16.04 5.31 -5.32
N ILE A 91 -14.98 5.80 -4.66
CA ILE A 91 -15.10 6.49 -3.37
C ILE A 91 -15.99 7.75 -3.49
N SER A 92 -15.76 8.56 -4.51
CA SER A 92 -16.52 9.78 -4.81
C SER A 92 -18.02 9.46 -4.97
N LYS A 93 -18.35 8.41 -5.71
CA LYS A 93 -19.72 7.97 -5.93
C LYS A 93 -20.46 7.62 -4.63
N TYR A 94 -19.81 6.89 -3.71
CA TYR A 94 -20.47 6.43 -2.48
C TYR A 94 -20.46 7.47 -1.37
N LEU A 95 -19.40 8.27 -1.26
CA LEU A 95 -19.27 9.30 -0.23
C LEU A 95 -19.81 10.67 -0.66
N GLN A 96 -20.17 10.84 -1.95
CA GLN A 96 -20.62 12.10 -2.53
C GLN A 96 -19.60 13.24 -2.32
N VAL A 97 -18.31 12.93 -2.46
CA VAL A 97 -17.18 13.88 -2.29
C VAL A 97 -16.44 14.08 -3.60
N SER A 98 -15.88 15.28 -3.82
CA SER A 98 -15.06 15.57 -5.00
C SER A 98 -13.58 15.68 -4.63
N PHE A 99 -12.72 14.91 -5.29
CA PHE A 99 -11.27 15.00 -5.15
C PHE A 99 -10.72 16.10 -6.06
N ASN A 100 -10.84 17.36 -5.64
CA ASN A 100 -10.32 18.51 -6.40
C ASN A 100 -8.88 18.82 -5.97
N ASN A 101 -7.99 19.10 -6.92
CA ASN A 101 -6.60 19.51 -6.68
C ASN A 101 -5.75 18.48 -5.91
N VAL A 102 -5.97 17.18 -6.11
CA VAL A 102 -5.04 16.17 -5.59
C VAL A 102 -3.72 16.33 -6.35
N PRO A 103 -2.58 16.60 -5.67
CA PRO A 103 -1.31 16.70 -6.35
C PRO A 103 -0.96 15.35 -6.98
N ASP A 104 -0.49 15.37 -8.22
CA ASP A 104 0.16 14.21 -8.80
C ASP A 104 1.35 13.84 -7.91
N ILE A 105 1.33 12.63 -7.38
CA ILE A 105 2.43 12.08 -6.60
C ILE A 105 3.40 11.45 -7.60
N PRO A 106 4.55 12.06 -7.94
CA PRO A 106 5.46 11.47 -8.89
C PRO A 106 6.18 10.26 -8.26
N PRO A 107 5.99 9.01 -8.75
CA PRO A 107 6.94 7.94 -8.50
C PRO A 107 8.25 8.31 -9.24
N PRO A 108 9.47 8.10 -8.70
CA PRO A 108 9.87 7.18 -7.63
C PRO A 108 10.68 7.82 -6.48
N THR A 109 10.53 9.11 -6.20
CA THR A 109 11.37 9.82 -5.19
C THR A 109 10.71 10.03 -3.82
N LEU A 110 9.45 9.62 -3.67
CA LEU A 110 8.72 9.82 -2.42
C LEU A 110 8.90 8.63 -1.49
N ASN A 111 9.37 8.91 -0.27
CA ASN A 111 9.35 7.94 0.82
C ASN A 111 8.01 8.06 1.56
N CYS A 112 7.33 6.93 1.73
CA CYS A 112 6.01 6.81 2.31
C CYS A 112 6.03 5.88 3.52
N GLY A 113 5.06 5.99 4.41
CA GLY A 113 4.95 5.22 5.65
C GLY A 113 4.92 6.12 6.88
N GLY A 114 4.62 5.50 8.02
CA GLY A 114 4.22 6.20 9.25
C GLY A 114 2.76 5.88 9.59
N ASP A 115 2.37 6.05 10.85
CA ASP A 115 0.97 5.93 11.31
C ASP A 115 0.36 7.32 11.48
N PHE A 116 -0.98 7.44 11.36
CA PHE A 116 -1.72 8.69 11.56
C PHE A 116 -1.44 9.34 12.92
N ILE A 117 -1.00 8.56 13.91
CA ILE A 117 -0.70 9.00 15.28
C ILE A 117 0.69 9.66 15.38
N ASN A 118 1.66 9.31 14.53
CA ASN A 118 2.99 9.90 14.57
C ASN A 118 3.61 10.09 13.16
N PRO A 119 3.32 11.22 12.49
CA PRO A 119 3.76 11.47 11.12
C PRO A 119 5.28 11.63 10.96
N ASP A 120 5.99 12.05 12.01
CA ASP A 120 7.45 12.20 11.97
C ASP A 120 8.18 10.93 12.44
N ASP A 121 7.45 9.83 12.64
CA ASP A 121 8.08 8.54 12.85
C ASP A 121 8.78 8.12 11.55
N ASN A 122 10.09 7.91 11.64
CA ASN A 122 10.91 7.35 10.55
C ASN A 122 10.49 5.90 10.19
N GLY A 123 9.39 5.42 10.78
CA GLY A 123 8.73 4.13 10.63
C GLY A 123 9.43 3.08 11.46
N ASP A 124 10.16 3.48 12.51
CA ASP A 124 10.85 2.53 13.37
C ASP A 124 9.83 1.84 14.29
N GLY A 125 8.61 2.40 14.38
CA GLY A 125 7.40 1.76 14.87
C GLY A 125 7.13 0.46 14.12
N GLY A 126 7.55 -0.63 14.76
CA GLY A 126 7.45 -1.98 14.26
C GLY A 126 6.03 -2.38 13.89
N SER A 127 5.97 -3.52 13.19
CA SER A 127 4.88 -4.49 13.29
C SER A 127 3.93 -4.13 14.42
N VAL A 128 2.71 -3.71 14.11
CA VAL A 128 1.65 -3.62 15.11
C VAL A 128 1.57 -5.02 15.71
N TYR A 129 2.21 -5.20 16.87
CA TYR A 129 2.32 -6.49 17.53
C TYR A 129 0.90 -6.90 17.90
N GLN A 130 0.46 -7.98 17.26
CA GLN A 130 -0.30 -9.06 17.85
C GLN A 130 -1.77 -8.77 18.24
N SER A 131 -2.65 -9.63 17.71
CA SER A 131 -3.81 -10.26 18.38
C SER A 131 -5.26 -9.85 18.05
N HIS A 132 -5.54 -8.97 17.09
CA HIS A 132 -6.94 -8.66 16.72
C HIS A 132 -7.26 -8.67 15.21
N LEU A 133 -6.58 -9.56 14.47
CA LEU A 133 -6.78 -9.85 13.04
C LEU A 133 -8.18 -10.36 12.62
N HIS A 134 -9.13 -10.52 13.55
CA HIS A 134 -10.51 -10.85 13.17
C HIS A 134 -11.34 -9.61 12.80
N TRP A 135 -11.02 -8.41 13.29
CA TRP A 135 -11.94 -7.26 13.15
C TRP A 135 -11.74 -6.46 11.86
N ALA A 136 -10.51 -6.28 11.35
CA ALA A 136 -10.27 -5.49 10.14
C ALA A 136 -10.80 -6.17 8.86
N ILE A 137 -10.65 -7.49 8.76
CA ILE A 137 -11.26 -8.30 7.71
C ILE A 137 -12.78 -8.20 7.80
N LEU A 138 -13.36 -8.19 9.01
CA LEU A 138 -14.80 -8.00 9.20
C LEU A 138 -15.28 -6.60 8.84
N VAL A 139 -14.49 -5.53 8.97
CA VAL A 139 -14.93 -4.17 8.59
C VAL A 139 -14.95 -4.01 7.07
N ILE A 140 -13.91 -4.47 6.37
CA ILE A 140 -13.87 -4.43 4.90
C ILE A 140 -14.86 -5.44 4.29
N ALA A 141 -14.97 -6.64 4.87
CA ALA A 141 -15.98 -7.62 4.47
C ALA A 141 -17.40 -7.14 4.82
N ALA A 142 -17.65 -6.47 5.94
CA ALA A 142 -18.98 -5.91 6.25
C ALA A 142 -19.35 -4.75 5.33
N LEU A 143 -18.39 -3.91 4.94
CA LEU A 143 -18.60 -2.89 3.91
C LEU A 143 -18.91 -3.52 2.53
N LEU A 144 -18.23 -4.61 2.17
CA LEU A 144 -18.48 -5.35 0.92
C LEU A 144 -19.76 -6.21 0.95
N LEU A 145 -20.12 -6.82 2.08
CA LEU A 145 -21.33 -7.64 2.26
C LEU A 145 -22.59 -6.80 2.48
N SER A 146 -22.49 -5.55 2.92
CA SER A 146 -23.63 -4.64 3.00
C SER A 146 -24.09 -4.09 1.64
N LEU A 147 -23.38 -4.45 0.57
CA LEU A 147 -23.64 -4.06 -0.82
C LEU A 147 -24.08 -5.25 -1.71
N LEU A 148 -24.46 -6.39 -1.12
CA LEU A 148 -25.09 -7.54 -1.80
C LEU A 148 -26.45 -7.90 -1.19
#